data_AF-A0A8J3YTS8-F1
#
_entry.id   AF-A0A8J3YTS8-F1
#
_cell.length_a   1.000
_cell.length_b   1.000
_cell.length_c   1.000
_cell.angle_alpha   90.00
_cell.angle_beta   90.00
_cell.angle_gamma   90.00
#
_symmetry.space_group_name_H-M   'P 1'
#
loop_
_entity.id
_entity.type
_entity.pdbx_description
1 polymer ?
#
loop_
_entity_poly.entity_id
_entity_poly.type
_entity_poly.pdbx_seq_one_letter_code
_entity_poly.pdbx_strand_id
1 'polypeptide(L)' 'MTMPKPTTHTVEVSEDVYDVLARTAARRETDIDGVLRYLIEAPQVSAAPAGRDDD' A
#
# COMPACT_ATOMS: atom_id res chain seq x y z
N MET A 1 -5.09 22.50 -24.63
CA MET A 1 -4.65 21.86 -23.38
C MET A 1 -4.71 20.35 -23.55
N THR A 2 -3.58 19.66 -23.52
CA THR A 2 -3.55 18.19 -23.49
C THR A 2 -3.61 17.77 -22.01
N MET A 3 -4.74 17.23 -21.55
CA MET A 3 -4.76 16.57 -20.24
C MET A 3 -3.83 15.35 -20.31
N PRO A 4 -2.91 15.16 -19.35
CA PRO A 4 -2.11 13.94 -19.31
C PRO A 4 -3.07 12.76 -19.21
N LYS A 5 -2.95 11.81 -20.16
CA LYS A 5 -3.68 10.55 -20.09
C LYS A 5 -3.25 9.84 -18.79
N PRO A 6 -4.17 9.26 -18.02
CA PRO A 6 -3.78 8.45 -16.87
C PRO A 6 -2.83 7.35 -17.35
N THR A 7 -1.61 7.34 -16.81
CA THR A 7 -0.63 6.29 -17.10
C THR A 7 -0.97 5.08 -16.25
N THR A 8 -1.29 3.97 -16.89
CA THR A 8 -1.52 2.69 -16.20
C THR A 8 -0.19 1.97 -16.04
N HIS A 9 0.10 1.54 -14.81
CA HIS A 9 1.28 0.73 -14.48
C HIS A 9 0.82 -0.62 -13.93
N THR A 10 1.40 -1.71 -14.44
CA THR A 10 1.23 -3.04 -13.85
C THR A 10 2.39 -3.32 -12.93
N VAL A 11 2.11 -3.71 -11.69
CA VAL A 11 3.12 -4.07 -10.68
C VAL A 11 2.82 -5.48 -10.21
N GLU A 12 3.83 -6.35 -10.29
CA GLU A 12 3.73 -7.70 -9.73
C GLU A 12 4.17 -7.67 -8.26
N VAL A 13 3.34 -8.24 -7.39
CA VAL A 13 3.59 -8.35 -5.95
C VAL A 13 3.32 -9.80 -5.51
N SER A 14 3.86 -10.20 -4.36
CA SER A 14 3.49 -11.49 -3.78
C SER A 14 2.01 -11.51 -3.36
N GLU A 15 1.45 -12.71 -3.29
CA GLU A 15 0.06 -12.93 -2.84
C GLU A 15 -0.17 -12.36 -1.44
N ASP A 16 0.76 -12.61 -0.50
CA ASP A 16 0.67 -12.07 0.87
C ASP A 16 0.59 -10.54 0.91
N VAL A 17 1.35 -9.86 0.05
CA VAL A 17 1.33 -8.40 -0.04
C VAL A 17 0.01 -7.93 -0.65
N TYR A 18 -0.48 -8.61 -1.69
CA TYR A 18 -1.77 -8.31 -2.29
C TYR A 18 -2.90 -8.44 -1.27
N ASP A 19 -2.91 -9.49 -0.45
CA ASP A 19 -3.93 -9.70 0.59
C ASP A 19 -3.96 -8.57 1.62
N VAL A 20 -2.79 -8.08 2.04
CA VAL A 20 -2.69 -6.93 2.95
C VAL A 20 -3.25 -5.66 2.29
N LEU A 21 -2.93 -5.43 1.01
CA LEU A 21 -3.45 -4.29 0.26
C LEU A 21 -4.96 -4.38 0.09
N ALA A 22 -5.49 -5.54 -0.28
CA ALA A 22 -6.93 -5.79 -0.45
C ALA A 22 -7.70 -5.62 0.86
N ARG A 23 -7.17 -6.13 1.98
CA ARG A 23 -7.77 -5.94 3.30
C ARG A 23 -7.77 -4.47 3.71
N THR A 24 -6.70 -3.74 3.39
CA THR A 24 -6.60 -2.30 3.68
C THR A 24 -7.57 -1.49 2.84
N ALA A 25 -7.73 -1.85 1.57
CA ALA A 25 -8.70 -1.27 0.63
C ALA A 25 -10.12 -1.42 1.18
N ALA A 26 -10.52 -2.64 1.57
CA ALA A 26 -11.82 -2.91 2.17
C ALA A 26 -12.05 -2.10 3.46
N ARG A 27 -11.04 -2.02 4.34
CA ARG A 27 -11.15 -1.28 5.61
C ARG A 27 -11.31 0.22 5.42
N ARG A 28 -10.74 0.78 4.34
CA ARG A 28 -10.77 2.21 4.03
C ARG A 28 -11.85 2.59 3.01
N GLU A 29 -12.65 1.61 2.57
CA GLU A 29 -13.68 1.80 1.55
C GLU A 29 -13.11 2.46 0.28
N THR A 30 -11.92 2.01 -0.13
CA THR A 30 -11.18 2.53 -1.30
C THR A 30 -10.63 1.38 -2.13
N ASP A 31 -10.17 1.67 -3.35
CA ASP A 31 -9.51 0.71 -4.24
C ASP A 31 -8.00 0.61 -3.95
N ILE A 32 -7.32 -0.31 -4.65
CA ILE A 32 -5.88 -0.56 -4.47
C ILE A 32 -5.04 0.69 -4.78
N ASP A 33 -5.40 1.49 -5.78
CA ASP A 33 -4.66 2.73 -6.09
C ASP A 33 -4.85 3.75 -4.97
N GLY A 34 -6.06 3.82 -4.39
CA GLY A 34 -6.34 4.59 -3.18
C GLY A 34 -5.49 4.17 -1.98
N VAL A 35 -5.29 2.86 -1.78
CA VAL A 35 -4.40 2.33 -0.74
C VAL A 35 -2.94 2.70 -1.03
N LEU A 36 -2.46 2.50 -2.25
CA LEU A 36 -1.07 2.82 -2.63
C LEU A 36 -0.79 4.30 -2.42
N ARG A 37 -1.72 5.18 -2.84
CA ARG A 37 -1.62 6.61 -2.59
C ARG A 37 -1.59 6.92 -1.10
N TYR A 38 -2.48 6.31 -0.31
CA TYR A 38 -2.47 6.46 1.15
C TYR A 38 -1.12 6.03 1.75
N LEU A 39 -0.52 4.93 1.30
CA LEU A 39 0.76 4.46 1.82
C LEU A 39 1.93 5.38 1.44
N ILE A 40 1.87 6.01 0.27
CA ILE A 40 2.87 7.01 -0.16
C ILE A 40 2.74 8.31 0.63
N GLU A 41 1.51 8.76 0.90
CA GLU A 41 1.22 10.03 1.58
C GLU A 41 1.26 9.90 3.12
N ALA A 42 1.04 8.71 3.67
CA ALA A 42 1.05 8.48 5.10
C ALA A 42 2.47 8.66 5.67
N PRO A 43 2.60 9.30 6.86
CA PRO A 43 3.86 9.28 7.59
C PRO A 43 4.29 7.82 7.79
N GLN A 44 5.47 7.47 7.28
CA GLN A 44 6.05 6.15 7.49
C GLN A 44 6.36 6.02 8.98
N VAL A 45 5.42 5.46 9.74
CA VAL A 45 5.68 5.03 11.11
C VAL A 45 6.59 3.82 10.97
N SER A 46 7.90 4.02 11.17
CA SER A 46 8.86 2.92 11.22
C SER A 46 8.28 1.85 12.14
N ALA A 47 8.00 0.67 11.58
CA ALA A 47 7.79 -0.51 12.39
C ALA A 47 9.12 -0.73 13.11
N ALA A 48 9.18 -0.36 14.39
CA ALA A 48 10.32 -0.70 15.23
C ALA A 48 10.53 -2.22 15.10
N PRO A 49 11.77 -2.70 14.88
CA PRO A 49 12.00 -4.14 14.87
C PRO A 49 11.45 -4.67 16.19
N ALA A 50 10.53 -5.65 16.09
CA ALA A 50 10.06 -6.35 17.27
C ALA A 50 11.31 -6.79 18.02
N GLY A 51 11.50 -6.26 19.22
CA GLY A 51 12.59 -6.62 20.09
C GLY A 51 12.64 -8.14 20.13
N ARG A 52 13.75 -8.69 19.65
CA ARG A 52 14.08 -10.08 19.88
C ARG A 52 14.41 -10.16 21.37
N ASP A 53 13.37 -10.29 22.20
CA ASP A 53 13.52 -10.84 23.54
C ASP A 53 13.84 -12.34 23.36
N ASP A 54 15.10 -12.62 23.02
CA ASP A 54 15.75 -13.91 23.25
C ASP A 54 16.27 -13.85 24.70
N ASP A 55 15.58 -14.54 25.63
CA ASP A 55 16.08 -14.94 26.95
C ASP A 55 16.45 -16.43 26.91
#